data_AF-A0A9X1HCW7-F1
#
_entry.id   AF-A0A9X1HCW7-F1
#
_cell.length_a   1.000
_cell.length_b   1.000
_cell.length_c   1.000
_cell.angle_alpha   90.00
_cell.angle_beta   90.00
_cell.angle_gamma   90.00
#
_symmetry.space_group_name_H-M   'P 1'
#
loop_
_entity.id
_entity.type
_entity.pdbx_description
1 polymer ?
#
loop_
_entity_poly.entity_id
_entity_poly.type
_entity_poly.pdbx_seq_one_letter_code
_entity_poly.pdbx_strand_id
1 'polypeptide(L)' 'MENNKPITFVFWIIAIILGVTIYKQFDFQTLKFEKPELAIIYIVVFLFSVYYIIKNSKKKTQK' A
#
# COMPACT_ATOMS: atom_id res chain seq x y z
N MET A 1 15.08 -22.39 -2.50
CA MET A 1 14.61 -21.86 -1.19
C MET A 1 13.83 -20.59 -1.47
N GLU A 2 12.51 -20.54 -1.22
CA GLU A 2 11.63 -19.47 -1.71
C GLU A 2 12.04 -18.05 -1.24
N ASN A 3 12.65 -17.30 -2.16
CA ASN A 3 13.43 -16.07 -1.94
C ASN A 3 12.56 -14.79 -1.93
N ASN A 4 11.23 -14.93 -2.02
CA ASN A 4 10.28 -13.82 -2.23
C ASN A 4 9.78 -13.18 -0.92
N LYS A 5 10.25 -13.68 0.24
CA LYS A 5 9.88 -13.18 1.58
C LYS A 5 10.34 -11.73 1.85
N PRO A 6 11.57 -11.30 1.48
CA PRO A 6 12.04 -9.94 1.74
C PRO A 6 11.22 -8.89 0.98
N ILE A 7 10.88 -9.17 -0.28
CA ILE A 7 10.12 -8.25 -1.14
C ILE A 7 8.71 -8.03 -0.58
N THR A 8 8.03 -9.10 -0.14
CA THR A 8 6.69 -8.99 0.46
C THR A 8 6.70 -8.17 1.75
N PHE A 9 7.77 -8.30 2.55
CA PHE A 9 7.96 -7.52 3.77
C PHE A 9 8.14 -6.02 3.49
N VAL A 10 8.92 -5.66 2.47
CA VAL A 10 9.06 -4.26 2.03
C VAL A 10 7.72 -3.67 1.58
N PHE A 11 6.94 -4.41 0.78
CA PHE A 11 5.60 -3.95 0.38
C PHE A 11 4.66 -3.76 1.58
N TRP A 12 4.77 -4.60 2.61
CA TRP A 12 4.00 -4.45 3.85
C TRP A 12 4.33 -3.15 4.58
N ILE A 13 5.61 -2.83 4.72
CA ILE A 13 6.06 -1.57 5.32
C ILE A 13 5.53 -0.38 4.52
N ILE A 14 5.68 -0.40 3.19
CA ILE A 14 5.18 0.65 2.30
C ILE A 14 3.66 0.82 2.45
N ALA A 15 2.92 -0.29 2.48
CA ALA A 15 1.47 -0.24 2.65
C ALA A 15 1.08 0.41 3.98
N ILE A 16 1.73 0.05 5.10
CA ILE A 16 1.43 0.67 6.41
C ILE A 16 1.75 2.17 6.39
N ILE A 17 2.92 2.56 5.91
CA ILE A 17 3.35 3.96 5.89
C ILE A 17 2.40 4.79 5.01
N LEU A 18 2.14 4.36 3.77
CA LEU A 18 1.27 5.08 2.86
C LEU A 18 -0.18 5.10 3.35
N GLY A 19 -0.67 4.00 3.94
CA GLY A 19 -2.01 3.96 4.54
C GLY A 19 -2.18 4.99 5.65
N VAL A 20 -1.21 5.09 6.57
CA VAL A 20 -1.23 6.10 7.64
C VAL A 20 -1.07 7.51 7.07
N THR A 21 -0.19 7.72 6.09
CA THR A 21 0.02 9.04 5.47
C THR A 21 -1.23 9.53 4.75
N ILE A 22 -1.87 8.68 3.92
CA ILE A 22 -3.11 9.02 3.22
C ILE A 22 -4.21 9.34 4.23
N TYR A 23 -4.35 8.54 5.29
CA TYR A 23 -5.34 8.79 6.35
C TYR A 23 -5.12 10.12 7.08
N LYS A 24 -3.85 10.49 7.33
CA LYS A 24 -3.51 11.75 7.99
C LYS A 24 -3.63 12.97 7.08
N GLN A 25 -3.29 12.84 5.80
CA GLN A 25 -3.35 13.95 4.83
C GLN A 25 -4.75 14.17 4.26
N PHE A 26 -5.67 13.23 4.48
CA PHE A 26 -7.06 13.38 4.07
C PHE A 26 -7.82 14.24 5.08
N ASP A 27 -8.26 15.41 4.62
CA ASP A 27 -9.17 16.23 5.39
C ASP A 27 -10.59 15.70 5.21
N PHE A 28 -11.12 15.04 6.25
CA PHE A 28 -12.48 14.50 6.27
C PHE A 28 -13.56 15.60 6.30
N GLN A 29 -13.22 16.84 6.66
CA GLN A 29 -14.18 17.95 6.67
C GLN A 29 -14.38 18.52 5.27
N THR A 30 -13.29 18.70 4.52
CA THR A 30 -13.34 19.28 3.17
C THR A 30 -13.31 18.23 2.04
N LEU A 31 -13.12 16.95 2.40
CA LEU A 31 -12.94 15.81 1.47
C LEU A 31 -11.80 16.02 0.48
N LYS A 32 -10.75 16.72 0.90
CA LYS A 32 -9.59 17.08 0.07
C LYS A 32 -8.30 16.61 0.71
N PHE A 33 -7.31 16.36 -0.13
CA PHE A 33 -5.93 16.17 0.30
C PHE A 33 -5.21 17.51 0.22
N GLU A 34 -4.32 17.80 1.18
CA GLU A 34 -3.47 18.99 1.13
C GLU A 34 -2.68 19.09 -0.18
N LYS A 35 -2.22 17.95 -0.70
CA LYS A 35 -1.48 17.83 -1.96
C LYS A 35 -2.12 16.75 -2.83
N PRO A 36 -3.15 17.08 -3.64
CA PRO A 36 -3.93 16.10 -4.39
C PRO A 36 -3.08 15.30 -5.38
N GLU A 37 -2.09 15.92 -6.01
CA GLU A 37 -1.17 15.26 -6.95
C GLU A 37 -0.36 14.14 -6.27
N LEU A 38 0.21 14.43 -5.11
CA LEU A 38 0.97 13.44 -4.32
C LEU A 38 0.04 12.38 -3.74
N ALA A 39 -1.16 12.76 -3.31
CA ALA A 39 -2.14 11.82 -2.77
C ALA A 39 -2.55 10.78 -3.82
N ILE A 40 -2.74 11.17 -5.08
CA ILE A 40 -3.01 10.23 -6.18
C ILE A 40 -1.87 9.21 -6.31
N ILE A 41 -0.62 9.67 -6.34
CA ILE A 41 0.55 8.78 -6.44
C ILE A 41 0.61 7.83 -5.24
N TYR A 42 0.41 8.32 -4.02
CA TYR A 42 0.41 7.50 -2.82
C TYR A 42 -0.70 6.45 -2.83
N ILE A 43 -1.90 6.83 -3.25
CA ILE A 43 -3.03 5.90 -3.37
C ILE A 43 -2.72 4.81 -4.40
N VAL A 44 -2.19 5.17 -5.57
CA VAL A 44 -1.83 4.21 -6.62
C VAL A 44 -0.76 3.23 -6.13
N VAL A 45 0.30 3.73 -5.50
CA VAL A 45 1.39 2.89 -4.96
C VAL A 45 0.89 2.02 -3.81
N PHE A 46 0.01 2.55 -2.95
CA PHE A 46 -0.62 1.80 -1.86
C PHE A 46 -1.47 0.65 -2.40
N LEU A 47 -2.36 0.92 -3.36
CA LEU A 47 -3.21 -0.10 -3.99
C LEU A 47 -2.38 -1.17 -4.69
N PHE A 48 -1.32 -0.77 -5.40
CA PHE A 48 -0.41 -1.73 -6.05
C PHE A 48 0.30 -2.62 -5.03
N SER A 49 0.80 -2.03 -3.93
CA SER A 49 1.47 -2.76 -2.85
C SER A 49 0.53 -3.76 -2.19
N VAL A 50 -0.69 -3.34 -1.84
CA VAL A 50 -1.72 -4.20 -1.25
C VAL A 50 -2.12 -5.32 -2.22
N TYR A 51 -2.33 -5.00 -3.49
CA TYR A 51 -2.64 -6.00 -4.52
C TYR A 51 -1.54 -7.07 -4.63
N TYR A 52 -0.28 -6.65 -4.65
CA TYR A 52 0.86 -7.56 -4.74
C TYR A 52 0.95 -8.47 -3.50
N ILE A 53 0.78 -7.90 -2.30
CA ILE A 53 0.74 -8.66 -1.04
C ILE A 53 -0.37 -9.73 -1.08
N ILE A 54 -1.60 -9.35 -1.42
CA ILE A 54 -2.75 -10.26 -1.44
C ILE A 54 -2.55 -11.37 -2.48
N LYS A 55 -2.08 -11.02 -3.69
CA LYS A 55 -1.83 -11.97 -4.77
C LYS A 55 -0.74 -12.97 -4.40
N ASN A 56 0.34 -12.51 -3.76
CA ASN A 56 1.43 -13.37 -3.33
C ASN A 56 1.00 -14.29 -2.17
N SER A 57 0.19 -13.79 -1.23
CA SER A 57 -0.39 -14.62 -0.16
C SER A 57 -1.29 -15.74 -0.70
N LYS A 58 -2.16 -15.46 -1.69
CA LYS A 58 -3.01 -16.49 -2.31
C LYS A 58 -2.21 -17.59 -3.03
N LYS A 59 -1.09 -17.24 -3.67
CA LYS A 59 -0.19 -18.25 -4.29
C LYS A 59 0.47 -19.17 -3.26
N LYS A 60 0.70 -18.69 -2.04
CA LYS A 60 1.30 -19.47 -0.96
C LYS A 60 0.34 -20.46 -0.31
N THR A 61 -0.96 -20.16 -0.30
CA THR A 61 -2.02 -21.05 0.22
C THR A 61 -2.35 -22.21 -0.73
N GLN A 62 -1.98 -22.11 -2.01
CA GLN A 62 -2.23 -23.13 -3.05
C GLN A 62 -1.06 -24.11 -3.25
N LYS A 63 -0.05 -24.09 -2.37
CA LYS A 63 1.15 -24.94 -2.43
C LYS A 63 1.24 -25.82 -1.20
#